data_AF-A0A1S1U4P2-F1
#
_entry.id   AF-A0A1S1U4P2-F1
#
_cell.length_a   1.000
_cell.length_b   1.000
_cell.length_c   1.000
_cell.angle_alpha   90.00
_cell.angle_beta   90.00
_cell.angle_gamma   90.00
#
_symmetry.space_group_name_H-M   'P 1'
#
loop_
_entity.id
_entity.type
_entity.pdbx_description
1 polymer ?
#
loop_
_entity_poly.entity_id
_entity_poly.type
_entity_poly.pdbx_seq_one_letter_code
_entity_poly.pdbx_strand_id
1 'polypeptide(L)'
;MFAPFVLVALLSGCTVLALRPNSGIENRTFAVQETPRLRIDAPKARIQNPMPNDHFIGIALSGGGSRAANFSAASLEQLEEFGLVSGASAISGVSGGAIAGGYYALHGKQTNWPLLRSKLKTDFFGQTILKPANLTTMLLTNKTRTSFLSDVLDDVLYDKKTYQDLPHDGPIFLANATDATDGGKRVVFSYEYFYGTLHSPIQDIRLATAVATSAAFPGVFDSVTFERFRPKNSFVPELGSESRESPSYVHLFDGGAADNLGVETLWDVALTQLYGNDMAVVPPRLNSKPFILIAIDANAPNSSAVFEKMSDERQPLDRIFNKNIYDAVDALFSRQRKENLVKMGFGQARFDTITHENFGDLSQKFVKGKRTSAFAIPVLCRPHLGQYRCEVDAADPLPGQIRTRLEGFAWHISIDQIASLALRLSSGDAQVDIARKEERAALVKLQRLATQTKTHLKLTGPENCSPDVLQSALYSAARVLILDDEESRFALCDYMLAGQLINDDTVCKQRYVHAVPRFAIESEDLQYRNLSSDGNSVNVPIRCKK
;
A
#
# COMPACT_ATOMS: atom_id res chain seq x y z
N MET A 1 -11.67 -13.92 -50.64
CA MET A 1 -12.84 -14.31 -49.84
C MET A 1 -12.34 -14.90 -48.51
N PHE A 2 -11.78 -14.08 -47.61
CA PHE A 2 -11.23 -14.52 -46.30
C PHE A 2 -11.43 -13.46 -45.19
N ALA A 3 -12.28 -12.46 -45.44
CA ALA A 3 -12.54 -11.37 -44.50
C ALA A 3 -13.59 -11.63 -43.39
N PRO A 4 -14.50 -12.64 -43.44
CA PRO A 4 -15.55 -12.72 -42.41
C PRO A 4 -15.11 -13.51 -41.16
N PHE A 5 -14.02 -14.28 -41.20
CA PHE A 5 -13.61 -15.10 -40.04
C PHE A 5 -12.85 -14.31 -38.96
N VAL A 6 -12.16 -13.22 -39.32
CA VAL A 6 -11.43 -12.38 -38.34
C VAL A 6 -12.39 -11.56 -37.48
N LEU A 7 -13.57 -11.21 -38.00
CA LEU A 7 -14.56 -10.42 -37.26
C LEU A 7 -15.34 -11.27 -36.22
N VAL A 8 -15.48 -12.57 -36.47
CA VAL A 8 -16.20 -13.49 -35.54
C VAL A 8 -15.37 -13.80 -34.29
N ALA A 9 -14.04 -13.78 -34.38
CA ALA A 9 -13.15 -13.92 -33.22
C ALA A 9 -13.18 -12.71 -32.26
N LEU A 10 -13.68 -11.55 -32.72
CA LEU A 10 -13.87 -10.35 -31.89
C LEU A 10 -15.28 -10.27 -31.28
N LEU A 11 -16.23 -11.12 -31.72
CA LEU A 11 -17.62 -11.15 -31.29
C LEU A 11 -17.97 -12.32 -30.36
N SER A 12 -17.04 -13.26 -30.14
CA SER A 12 -17.15 -14.22 -29.04
C SER A 12 -16.84 -13.51 -27.73
N GLY A 13 -17.89 -13.00 -27.08
CA GLY A 13 -17.82 -12.41 -25.76
C GLY A 13 -17.15 -13.32 -24.72
N CYS A 14 -16.49 -12.67 -23.77
CA CYS A 14 -16.27 -13.15 -22.41
C CYS A 14 -15.81 -14.60 -22.23
N THR A 15 -14.77 -15.00 -22.97
CA THR A 15 -13.87 -16.04 -22.48
C THR A 15 -12.47 -15.45 -22.39
N VAL A 16 -11.81 -15.70 -21.26
CA VAL A 16 -10.37 -15.48 -21.07
C VAL A 16 -9.64 -16.40 -22.04
N LEU A 17 -9.66 -16.04 -23.33
CA LEU A 17 -8.90 -16.71 -24.37
C LEU A 17 -7.48 -16.20 -24.24
N ALA A 18 -6.70 -16.86 -23.39
CA ALA A 18 -5.25 -16.80 -23.48
C ALA A 18 -4.89 -17.41 -24.84
N LEU A 19 -4.59 -16.56 -25.84
CA LEU A 19 -4.16 -16.99 -27.18
C LEU A 19 -2.92 -17.91 -27.12
N ARG A 20 -2.21 -17.92 -25.98
CA ARG A 20 -1.30 -18.98 -25.55
C ARG A 20 -1.49 -19.27 -24.05
N PRO A 21 -1.85 -20.50 -23.63
CA PRO A 21 -2.02 -20.84 -22.21
C PRO A 21 -0.73 -20.72 -21.36
N ASN A 22 0.44 -20.57 -22.00
CA ASN A 22 1.73 -20.32 -21.34
C ASN A 22 2.20 -18.83 -21.42
N SER A 23 1.32 -17.89 -21.81
CA SER A 23 1.65 -16.45 -21.76
C SER A 23 1.75 -15.97 -20.31
N GLY A 24 2.74 -15.14 -19.99
CA GLY A 24 2.92 -14.58 -18.64
C GLY A 24 3.69 -15.44 -17.65
N ILE A 25 4.22 -16.60 -18.07
CA ILE A 25 5.24 -17.30 -17.29
C ILE A 25 6.54 -16.51 -17.40
N GLU A 26 7.04 -15.95 -16.29
CA GLU A 26 8.42 -15.44 -16.22
C GLU A 26 9.39 -16.64 -16.23
N ASN A 27 9.51 -17.29 -17.40
CA ASN A 27 10.46 -18.37 -17.68
C ASN A 27 11.89 -17.81 -17.84
N ARG A 28 12.41 -17.10 -16.83
CA ARG A 28 13.85 -17.06 -16.70
C ARG A 28 14.24 -18.40 -16.09
N THR A 29 14.85 -19.26 -16.91
CA THR A 29 15.58 -20.43 -16.41
C THR A 29 16.67 -19.89 -15.49
N PHE A 30 16.37 -19.83 -14.20
CA PHE A 30 17.39 -19.58 -13.19
C PHE A 30 18.26 -20.83 -13.21
N ALA A 31 19.53 -20.68 -13.62
CA ALA A 31 20.48 -21.75 -13.46
C ALA A 31 20.56 -22.04 -11.96
N VAL A 32 20.02 -23.18 -11.52
CA VAL A 32 20.21 -23.69 -10.17
C VAL A 32 21.70 -23.94 -10.04
N GLN A 33 22.44 -22.96 -9.53
CA GLN A 33 23.88 -23.07 -9.39
C GLN A 33 24.14 -24.01 -8.22
N GLU A 34 24.53 -25.26 -8.53
CA GLU A 34 24.91 -26.31 -7.56
C GLU A 34 26.25 -26.02 -6.85
N THR A 35 26.54 -24.75 -6.50
CA THR A 35 27.78 -24.40 -5.79
C THR A 35 27.55 -24.11 -4.31
N PRO A 36 28.30 -24.74 -3.39
CA PRO A 36 28.14 -24.57 -1.95
C PRO A 36 28.88 -23.31 -1.48
N ARG A 37 28.15 -22.21 -1.36
CA ARG A 37 28.28 -21.10 -0.39
C ARG A 37 27.36 -19.98 -0.85
N LEU A 38 26.24 -19.83 -0.17
CA LEU A 38 25.30 -18.72 -0.32
C LEU A 38 26.02 -17.38 -0.19
N ARG A 39 26.33 -16.74 -1.32
CA ARG A 39 26.48 -15.29 -1.35
C ARG A 39 25.08 -14.71 -1.30
N ILE A 40 24.74 -14.13 -0.15
CA ILE A 40 23.49 -13.40 0.03
C ILE A 40 23.72 -12.03 -0.60
N ASP A 41 23.54 -11.92 -1.91
CA ASP A 41 23.80 -10.65 -2.61
C ASP A 41 22.61 -9.67 -2.49
N ALA A 42 21.50 -10.05 -1.83
CA ALA A 42 20.34 -9.18 -1.58
C ALA A 42 19.86 -9.18 -0.10
N PRO A 43 20.68 -8.71 0.87
CA PRO A 43 20.31 -8.71 2.28
C PRO A 43 19.07 -7.86 2.60
N LYS A 44 18.74 -6.86 1.76
CA LYS A 44 17.56 -6.00 1.92
C LYS A 44 16.28 -6.55 1.29
N ALA A 45 16.31 -7.82 0.87
CA ALA A 45 15.13 -8.63 0.63
C ALA A 45 14.86 -9.60 1.79
N ARG A 46 15.74 -9.68 2.79
CA ARG A 46 15.70 -10.71 3.85
C ARG A 46 14.97 -10.20 5.08
N ILE A 47 13.93 -10.92 5.48
CA ILE A 47 13.14 -10.69 6.69
C ILE A 47 13.83 -11.28 7.92
N GLN A 48 14.53 -12.41 7.79
CA GLN A 48 15.21 -13.07 8.89
C GLN A 48 16.55 -12.40 9.20
N ASN A 49 16.69 -11.90 10.42
CA ASN A 49 17.95 -11.39 10.92
C ASN A 49 18.62 -12.44 11.82
N PRO A 50 19.88 -12.86 11.55
CA PRO A 50 20.60 -13.79 12.43
C PRO A 50 20.80 -13.25 13.84
N MET A 51 20.72 -11.93 14.06
CA MET A 51 20.71 -11.32 15.38
C MET A 51 19.49 -10.39 15.51
N PRO A 52 18.58 -10.60 16.48
CA PRO A 52 17.43 -9.74 16.64
C PRO A 52 17.82 -8.29 16.97
N ASN A 53 17.19 -7.32 16.32
CA ASN A 53 17.40 -5.89 16.57
C ASN A 53 16.79 -5.47 17.91
N ASP A 54 17.26 -4.36 18.45
CA ASP A 54 16.74 -3.78 19.70
C ASP A 54 15.44 -2.99 19.50
N HIS A 55 15.13 -2.62 18.26
CA HIS A 55 13.90 -1.93 17.89
C HIS A 55 13.50 -2.21 16.44
N PHE A 56 12.27 -1.85 16.09
CA PHE A 56 11.74 -1.96 14.74
C PHE A 56 10.87 -0.75 14.37
N ILE A 57 11.19 -0.13 13.24
CA ILE A 57 10.40 0.95 12.63
C ILE A 57 9.94 0.47 11.25
N GLY A 58 8.65 0.17 11.12
CA GLY A 58 8.03 -0.26 9.87
C GLY A 58 7.21 0.84 9.24
N ILE A 59 7.34 1.04 7.93
CA ILE A 59 6.52 1.99 7.16
C ILE A 59 5.68 1.21 6.14
N ALA A 60 4.35 1.27 6.29
CA ALA A 60 3.39 0.65 5.40
C ALA A 60 2.84 1.69 4.41
N LEU A 61 2.84 1.36 3.12
CA LEU A 61 2.38 2.22 2.03
C LEU A 61 1.20 1.54 1.33
N SER A 62 0.00 2.07 1.53
CA SER A 62 -1.23 1.45 1.03
C SER A 62 -1.33 1.42 -0.49
N GLY A 63 -2.25 0.57 -0.98
CA GLY A 63 -2.70 0.61 -2.37
C GLY A 63 -3.49 1.88 -2.71
N GLY A 64 -3.74 2.10 -4.01
CA GLY A 64 -4.53 3.24 -4.49
C GLY A 64 -4.06 3.88 -5.81
N GLY A 65 -3.28 3.15 -6.64
CA GLY A 65 -2.78 3.64 -7.93
C GLY A 65 -1.88 4.88 -7.81
N SER A 66 -1.93 5.78 -8.79
CA SER A 66 -1.11 7.00 -8.83
C SER A 66 -1.42 7.95 -7.67
N ARG A 67 -2.63 7.94 -7.08
CA ARG A 67 -2.93 8.70 -5.85
C ARG A 67 -2.06 8.22 -4.71
N ALA A 68 -2.03 6.90 -4.48
CA ALA A 68 -1.17 6.29 -3.47
C ALA A 68 0.31 6.52 -3.76
N ALA A 69 0.77 6.33 -5.00
CA ALA A 69 2.17 6.55 -5.35
C ALA A 69 2.63 7.99 -5.00
N ASN A 70 1.84 9.00 -5.36
CA ASN A 70 2.16 10.40 -5.07
C ASN A 70 2.05 10.73 -3.57
N PHE A 71 1.00 10.27 -2.90
CA PHE A 71 0.82 10.52 -1.46
C PHE A 71 1.88 9.82 -0.61
N SER A 72 2.25 8.58 -0.95
CA SER A 72 3.33 7.83 -0.31
C SER A 72 4.68 8.48 -0.54
N ALA A 73 5.00 8.91 -1.77
CA ALA A 73 6.24 9.64 -2.04
C ALA A 73 6.32 10.95 -1.26
N ALA A 74 5.23 11.71 -1.21
CA ALA A 74 5.15 12.92 -0.41
C ALA A 74 5.31 12.62 1.08
N SER A 75 4.68 11.57 1.58
CA SER A 75 4.76 11.21 3.00
C SER A 75 6.17 10.77 3.38
N LEU A 76 6.85 9.98 2.54
CA LEU A 76 8.24 9.61 2.75
C LEU A 76 9.16 10.84 2.72
N GLU A 77 8.93 11.81 1.81
CA GLU A 77 9.68 13.08 1.76
C GLU A 77 9.57 13.84 3.09
N GLN A 78 8.34 13.96 3.64
CA GLN A 78 8.09 14.66 4.90
C GLN A 78 8.60 13.91 6.13
N LEU A 79 8.51 12.57 6.13
CA LEU A 79 9.06 11.76 7.21
C LEU A 79 10.61 11.74 7.18
N GLU A 80 11.24 11.91 6.01
CA GLU A 80 12.70 12.06 5.88
C GLU A 80 13.14 13.41 6.46
N GLU A 81 12.39 14.48 6.20
CA GLU A 81 12.60 15.79 6.85
C GLU A 81 12.47 15.69 8.38
N PHE A 82 11.53 14.88 8.86
CA PHE A 82 11.38 14.56 10.28
C PHE A 82 12.47 13.61 10.82
N GLY A 83 13.32 13.03 9.97
CA GLY A 83 14.43 12.14 10.34
C GLY A 83 14.05 10.67 10.59
N LEU A 84 12.81 10.26 10.26
CA LEU A 84 12.27 8.95 10.66
C LEU A 84 12.44 7.86 9.60
N VAL A 85 12.36 8.20 8.31
CA VAL A 85 12.45 7.19 7.23
C VAL A 85 13.85 6.60 7.15
N SER A 86 14.88 7.41 7.36
CA SER A 86 16.26 6.92 7.32
C SER A 86 16.61 5.90 8.40
N GLY A 87 15.83 5.84 9.50
CA GLY A 87 15.94 4.83 10.55
C GLY A 87 14.97 3.66 10.37
N ALA A 88 14.22 3.61 9.26
CA ALA A 88 13.24 2.55 9.03
C ALA A 88 13.94 1.19 8.86
N SER A 89 13.41 0.19 9.56
CA SER A 89 13.86 -1.20 9.44
C SER A 89 13.30 -1.84 8.17
N ALA A 90 12.06 -1.54 7.81
CA ALA A 90 11.41 -2.06 6.62
C ALA A 90 10.35 -1.11 6.05
N ILE A 91 10.20 -1.14 4.73
CA ILE A 91 9.11 -0.50 3.98
C ILE A 91 8.29 -1.61 3.30
N SER A 92 7.01 -1.66 3.63
CA SER A 92 6.03 -2.56 3.03
C SER A 92 5.13 -1.79 2.09
N GLY A 93 5.11 -2.16 0.81
CA GLY A 93 4.38 -1.44 -0.23
C GLY A 93 3.31 -2.31 -0.88
N VAL A 94 2.17 -1.69 -1.18
CA VAL A 94 1.05 -2.34 -1.89
C VAL A 94 0.69 -1.50 -3.11
N SER A 95 0.61 -2.12 -4.29
CA SER A 95 0.13 -1.49 -5.53
C SER A 95 0.82 -0.13 -5.78
N GLY A 96 0.06 0.96 -5.86
CA GLY A 96 0.60 2.32 -5.99
C GLY A 96 1.62 2.72 -4.91
N GLY A 97 1.43 2.31 -3.65
CA GLY A 97 2.38 2.57 -2.56
C GLY A 97 3.73 1.88 -2.77
N ALA A 98 3.75 0.69 -3.39
CA ALA A 98 4.97 -0.03 -3.75
C ALA A 98 5.83 0.74 -4.77
N ILE A 99 5.20 1.56 -5.65
CA ILE A 99 5.92 2.40 -6.62
C ILE A 99 6.84 3.39 -5.88
N ALA A 100 6.30 4.14 -4.93
CA ALA A 100 7.08 5.08 -4.14
C ALA A 100 8.06 4.39 -3.19
N GLY A 101 7.61 3.34 -2.51
CA GLY A 101 8.42 2.59 -1.55
C GLY A 101 9.65 1.95 -2.18
N GLY A 102 9.50 1.32 -3.35
CA GLY A 102 10.61 0.71 -4.06
C GLY A 102 11.63 1.74 -4.55
N TYR A 103 11.16 2.92 -4.97
CA TYR A 103 12.06 3.99 -5.43
C TYR A 103 12.88 4.53 -4.26
N TYR A 104 12.23 4.81 -3.12
CA TYR A 104 12.95 5.24 -1.93
C TYR A 104 13.90 4.13 -1.43
N ALA A 105 13.49 2.87 -1.41
CA ALA A 105 14.37 1.79 -0.97
C ALA A 105 15.63 1.66 -1.83
N LEU A 106 15.53 1.92 -3.14
CA LEU A 106 16.67 1.91 -4.06
C LEU A 106 17.63 3.09 -3.85
N HIS A 107 17.12 4.27 -3.50
CA HIS A 107 17.92 5.50 -3.42
C HIS A 107 18.25 5.96 -1.99
N GLY A 108 17.53 5.49 -0.98
CA GLY A 108 17.67 5.86 0.42
C GLY A 108 17.68 7.37 0.66
N LYS A 109 18.61 7.83 1.50
CA LYS A 109 18.83 9.25 1.81
C LYS A 109 19.19 10.11 0.57
N GLN A 110 19.65 9.48 -0.51
CA GLN A 110 20.03 10.18 -1.75
C GLN A 110 18.86 10.35 -2.72
N THR A 111 17.63 10.04 -2.29
CA THR A 111 16.42 10.20 -3.10
C THR A 111 16.28 11.63 -3.63
N ASN A 112 16.26 11.76 -4.96
CA ASN A 112 15.98 13.04 -5.61
C ASN A 112 14.45 13.26 -5.66
N TRP A 113 13.91 13.89 -4.63
CA TRP A 113 12.46 14.12 -4.50
C TRP A 113 11.85 14.91 -5.66
N PRO A 114 12.45 16.00 -6.18
CA PRO A 114 11.93 16.69 -7.37
C PRO A 114 11.85 15.79 -8.61
N LEU A 115 12.86 14.95 -8.83
CA LEU A 115 12.87 14.01 -9.95
C LEU A 115 11.78 12.94 -9.79
N LEU A 116 11.67 12.34 -8.60
CA LEU A 116 10.61 11.38 -8.29
C LEU A 116 9.23 11.99 -8.51
N ARG A 117 9.00 13.20 -7.99
CA ARG A 117 7.76 13.95 -8.17
C ARG A 117 7.44 14.12 -9.66
N SER A 118 8.42 14.51 -10.48
CA SER A 118 8.23 14.60 -11.93
C SER A 118 7.86 13.25 -12.55
N LYS A 119 8.61 12.18 -12.22
CA LYS A 119 8.39 10.81 -12.74
C LYS A 119 7.01 10.26 -12.39
N LEU A 120 6.48 10.55 -11.20
CA LEU A 120 5.17 10.07 -10.73
C LEU A 120 3.96 10.74 -11.41
N LYS A 121 4.16 11.77 -12.23
CA LYS A 121 3.11 12.32 -13.12
C LYS A 121 2.94 11.51 -14.41
N THR A 122 3.82 10.56 -14.68
CA THR A 122 3.75 9.72 -15.89
C THR A 122 2.43 8.95 -15.96
N ASP A 123 1.85 8.90 -17.17
CA ASP A 123 0.69 8.06 -17.48
C ASP A 123 1.10 6.59 -17.66
N PHE A 124 1.37 5.90 -16.56
CA PHE A 124 1.77 4.49 -16.57
C PHE A 124 0.73 3.60 -17.24
N PHE A 125 -0.57 3.86 -17.01
CA PHE A 125 -1.66 3.13 -17.64
C PHE A 125 -1.65 3.30 -19.16
N GLY A 126 -1.65 4.54 -19.65
CA GLY A 126 -1.70 4.84 -21.08
C GLY A 126 -0.46 4.30 -21.81
N GLN A 127 0.71 4.40 -21.19
CA GLN A 127 1.93 3.84 -21.75
C GLN A 127 1.96 2.31 -21.79
N THR A 128 1.12 1.65 -20.99
CA THR A 128 1.01 0.19 -20.93
C THR A 128 -0.09 -0.33 -21.84
N ILE A 129 -1.31 0.21 -21.72
CA ILE A 129 -2.54 -0.35 -22.32
C ILE A 129 -2.84 0.28 -23.69
N LEU A 130 -2.54 1.58 -23.88
CA LEU A 130 -3.01 2.34 -25.04
C LEU A 130 -1.98 2.38 -26.20
N LYS A 131 -0.82 1.72 -26.07
CA LYS A 131 0.18 1.64 -27.14
C LYS A 131 -0.14 0.47 -28.10
N PRO A 132 -0.46 0.72 -29.39
CA PRO A 132 -0.77 -0.36 -30.35
C PRO A 132 0.37 -1.37 -30.55
N ALA A 133 1.63 -0.92 -30.41
CA ALA A 133 2.80 -1.78 -30.48
C ALA A 133 2.85 -2.83 -29.33
N ASN A 134 2.23 -2.53 -28.19
CA ASN A 134 2.14 -3.50 -27.09
C ASN A 134 1.15 -4.61 -27.46
N LEU A 135 0.03 -4.28 -28.12
CA LEU A 135 -0.94 -5.27 -28.58
C LEU A 135 -0.34 -6.25 -29.58
N THR A 136 0.42 -5.76 -30.57
CA THR A 136 1.11 -6.64 -31.52
C THR A 136 2.15 -7.51 -30.81
N THR A 137 2.89 -6.96 -29.85
CA THR A 137 3.87 -7.70 -29.07
C THR A 137 3.20 -8.76 -28.17
N MET A 138 2.05 -8.47 -27.54
CA MET A 138 1.28 -9.46 -26.76
C MET A 138 0.78 -10.61 -27.64
N LEU A 139 0.37 -10.33 -28.88
CA LEU A 139 -0.07 -11.37 -29.82
C LEU A 139 1.09 -12.27 -30.28
N LEU A 140 2.30 -11.71 -30.39
CA LEU A 140 3.47 -12.40 -30.93
C LEU A 140 4.40 -13.02 -29.87
N THR A 141 4.29 -12.57 -28.61
CA THR A 141 5.17 -12.97 -27.50
C THR A 141 4.35 -13.43 -26.29
N ASN A 142 5.03 -13.88 -25.23
CA ASN A 142 4.38 -14.24 -23.96
C ASN A 142 4.22 -13.04 -23.00
N LYS A 143 4.47 -11.80 -23.45
CA LYS A 143 4.33 -10.61 -22.61
C LYS A 143 2.86 -10.35 -22.28
N THR A 144 2.59 -10.00 -21.03
CA THR A 144 1.26 -9.61 -20.55
C THR A 144 1.19 -8.10 -20.32
N ARG A 145 -0.02 -7.56 -20.03
CA ARG A 145 -0.17 -6.14 -19.67
C ARG A 145 0.71 -5.77 -18.47
N THR A 146 0.84 -6.69 -17.52
CA THR A 146 1.67 -6.51 -16.33
C THR A 146 3.16 -6.52 -16.67
N SER A 147 3.59 -7.33 -17.64
CA SER A 147 4.97 -7.27 -18.16
C SER A 147 5.29 -5.90 -18.75
N PHE A 148 4.36 -5.30 -19.50
CA PHE A 148 4.54 -3.95 -20.04
C PHE A 148 4.52 -2.88 -18.94
N LEU A 149 3.66 -3.02 -17.93
CA LEU A 149 3.69 -2.13 -16.76
C LEU A 149 5.07 -2.18 -16.08
N SER A 150 5.61 -3.38 -15.88
CA SER A 150 6.96 -3.59 -15.35
C SER A 150 8.03 -2.89 -16.21
N ASP A 151 7.96 -3.03 -17.54
CA ASP A 151 8.92 -2.37 -18.43
C ASP A 151 8.82 -0.83 -18.37
N VAL A 152 7.61 -0.28 -18.32
CA VAL A 152 7.42 1.18 -18.16
C VAL A 152 7.95 1.66 -16.81
N LEU A 153 7.72 0.90 -15.73
CA LEU A 153 8.25 1.24 -14.41
C LEU A 153 9.78 1.17 -14.38
N ASP A 154 10.41 0.21 -15.06
CA ASP A 154 11.87 0.18 -15.22
C ASP A 154 12.37 1.40 -15.96
N ASP A 155 11.81 1.69 -17.14
CA ASP A 155 12.28 2.79 -17.99
C ASP A 155 12.10 4.16 -17.31
N VAL A 156 11.09 4.30 -16.44
CA VAL A 156 10.79 5.56 -15.78
C VAL A 156 11.46 5.67 -14.41
N LEU A 157 11.44 4.63 -13.58
CA LEU A 157 11.77 4.71 -12.14
C LEU A 157 12.98 3.89 -11.74
N TYR A 158 13.07 2.64 -12.19
CA TYR A 158 13.98 1.66 -11.58
C TYR A 158 15.23 1.35 -12.40
N ASP A 159 15.36 1.84 -13.63
CA ASP A 159 16.56 1.67 -14.47
C ASP A 159 17.01 0.19 -14.59
N LYS A 160 16.04 -0.75 -14.64
CA LYS A 160 16.25 -2.22 -14.69
C LYS A 160 16.95 -2.80 -13.47
N LYS A 161 16.99 -2.07 -12.36
CA LYS A 161 17.55 -2.50 -11.08
C LYS A 161 16.74 -3.64 -10.47
N THR A 162 17.46 -4.51 -9.78
CA THR A 162 16.96 -5.74 -9.17
C THR A 162 17.01 -5.65 -7.64
N TYR A 163 16.50 -6.66 -6.93
CA TYR A 163 16.67 -6.73 -5.47
C TYR A 163 18.15 -6.82 -5.05
N GLN A 164 19.04 -7.31 -5.92
CA GLN A 164 20.48 -7.29 -5.68
C GLN A 164 21.06 -5.87 -5.61
N ASP A 165 20.44 -4.93 -6.33
CA ASP A 165 20.90 -3.55 -6.39
C ASP A 165 20.42 -2.68 -5.21
N LEU A 166 19.60 -3.23 -4.30
CA LEU A 166 19.15 -2.49 -3.13
C LEU A 166 20.33 -2.18 -2.20
N PRO A 167 20.48 -0.91 -1.77
CA PRO A 167 21.62 -0.47 -0.97
C PRO A 167 21.65 -1.17 0.41
N HIS A 168 22.84 -1.56 0.87
CA HIS A 168 23.01 -2.28 2.14
C HIS A 168 22.65 -1.46 3.38
N ASP A 169 22.60 -0.13 3.29
CA ASP A 169 22.26 0.79 4.38
C ASP A 169 20.79 1.26 4.34
N GLY A 170 19.99 0.86 3.33
CA GLY A 170 18.57 1.19 3.23
C GLY A 170 17.64 0.27 4.04
N PRO A 171 16.34 0.58 4.13
CA PRO A 171 15.35 -0.33 4.73
C PRO A 171 15.16 -1.60 3.89
N ILE A 172 14.66 -2.68 4.49
CA ILE A 172 14.17 -3.84 3.74
C ILE A 172 12.97 -3.39 2.90
N PHE A 173 12.94 -3.71 1.61
CA PHE A 173 11.78 -3.43 0.76
C PHE A 173 10.93 -4.68 0.54
N LEU A 174 9.65 -4.56 0.82
CA LEU A 174 8.69 -5.66 0.80
C LEU A 174 7.48 -5.28 -0.06
N ALA A 175 7.51 -5.65 -1.35
CA ALA A 175 6.33 -5.54 -2.20
C ALA A 175 5.34 -6.67 -1.86
N ASN A 176 4.06 -6.34 -1.70
CA ASN A 176 3.02 -7.31 -1.35
C ASN A 176 2.24 -7.76 -2.58
N ALA A 177 1.89 -9.03 -2.63
CA ALA A 177 1.05 -9.63 -3.65
C ALA A 177 0.07 -10.62 -3.02
N THR A 178 -0.88 -11.10 -3.82
CA THR A 178 -1.86 -12.10 -3.42
C THR A 178 -1.71 -13.35 -4.27
N ASP A 179 -1.63 -14.53 -3.65
CA ASP A 179 -1.55 -15.81 -4.36
C ASP A 179 -2.95 -16.35 -4.67
N ALA A 180 -3.32 -16.33 -5.95
CA ALA A 180 -4.58 -16.88 -6.42
C ALA A 180 -4.64 -18.41 -6.33
N THR A 181 -3.50 -19.10 -6.23
CA THR A 181 -3.43 -20.57 -6.17
C THR A 181 -3.58 -21.13 -4.76
N ASP A 182 -3.34 -20.31 -3.74
CA ASP A 182 -3.39 -20.70 -2.33
C ASP A 182 -4.47 -19.91 -1.57
N GLY A 183 -5.65 -19.81 -2.17
CA GLY A 183 -6.84 -19.24 -1.52
C GLY A 183 -6.77 -17.75 -1.22
N GLY A 184 -5.93 -16.99 -1.93
CA GLY A 184 -5.77 -15.54 -1.71
C GLY A 184 -4.82 -15.20 -0.56
N LYS A 185 -3.90 -16.10 -0.18
CA LYS A 185 -2.89 -15.79 0.84
C LYS A 185 -1.97 -14.65 0.41
N ARG A 186 -1.53 -13.90 1.42
CA ARG A 186 -0.52 -12.85 1.25
C ARG A 186 0.81 -13.48 0.83
N VAL A 187 1.42 -12.88 -0.18
CA VAL A 187 2.79 -13.15 -0.63
C VAL A 187 3.59 -11.88 -0.51
N VAL A 188 4.83 -12.01 -0.05
CA VAL A 188 5.76 -10.89 0.07
C VAL A 188 6.96 -11.19 -0.81
N PHE A 189 7.37 -10.21 -1.60
CA PHE A 189 8.63 -10.26 -2.34
C PHE A 189 9.80 -10.15 -1.37
N SER A 190 10.18 -11.29 -0.79
CA SER A 190 11.26 -11.45 0.17
C SER A 190 12.10 -12.68 -0.16
N TYR A 191 13.29 -12.73 0.44
CA TYR A 191 14.16 -13.88 0.39
C TYR A 191 13.47 -15.13 0.96
N GLU A 192 12.76 -15.01 2.07
CA GLU A 192 12.10 -16.12 2.75
C GLU A 192 11.05 -16.79 1.87
N TYR A 193 10.26 -16.02 1.14
CA TYR A 193 9.25 -16.59 0.25
C TYR A 193 9.89 -17.13 -1.04
N PHE A 194 10.69 -16.32 -1.73
CA PHE A 194 11.22 -16.73 -3.04
C PHE A 194 12.25 -17.85 -2.92
N TYR A 195 13.22 -17.74 -2.01
CA TYR A 195 14.20 -18.80 -1.81
C TYR A 195 13.63 -19.96 -0.99
N GLY A 196 12.91 -19.67 0.10
CA GLY A 196 12.43 -20.68 1.04
C GLY A 196 11.22 -21.47 0.56
N THR A 197 10.32 -20.85 -0.21
CA THR A 197 9.07 -21.48 -0.69
C THR A 197 9.08 -21.77 -2.19
N LEU A 198 9.56 -20.82 -3.01
CA LEU A 198 9.60 -21.01 -4.47
C LEU A 198 10.90 -21.61 -4.99
N HIS A 199 11.94 -21.68 -4.15
CA HIS A 199 13.30 -22.05 -4.54
C HIS A 199 13.82 -21.25 -5.76
N SER A 200 13.46 -19.96 -5.80
CA SER A 200 13.79 -19.00 -6.85
C SER A 200 14.67 -17.87 -6.28
N PRO A 201 15.67 -17.37 -7.03
CA PRO A 201 16.56 -16.32 -6.56
C PRO A 201 15.87 -14.94 -6.61
N ILE A 202 15.47 -14.42 -5.43
CA ILE A 202 14.89 -13.07 -5.33
C ILE A 202 15.84 -11.98 -5.85
N GLN A 203 17.16 -12.18 -5.71
CA GLN A 203 18.17 -11.19 -6.07
C GLN A 203 18.11 -10.78 -7.55
N ASP A 204 17.72 -11.70 -8.43
CA ASP A 204 17.66 -11.48 -9.89
C ASP A 204 16.33 -10.87 -10.35
N ILE A 205 15.35 -10.74 -9.43
CA ILE A 205 14.04 -10.19 -9.73
C ILE A 205 14.14 -8.67 -9.82
N ARG A 206 13.63 -8.10 -10.92
CA ARG A 206 13.56 -6.65 -11.10
C ARG A 206 12.65 -6.03 -10.05
N LEU A 207 13.05 -4.90 -9.49
CA LEU A 207 12.20 -4.13 -8.58
C LEU A 207 10.87 -3.78 -9.26
N ALA A 208 10.93 -3.39 -10.54
CA ALA A 208 9.73 -3.13 -11.34
C ALA A 208 8.82 -4.34 -11.52
N THR A 209 9.35 -5.57 -11.61
CA THR A 209 8.52 -6.79 -11.69
C THR A 209 7.74 -6.97 -10.39
N ALA A 210 8.39 -6.82 -9.24
CA ALA A 210 7.72 -6.94 -7.94
C ALA A 210 6.65 -5.86 -7.73
N VAL A 211 6.97 -4.60 -8.08
CA VAL A 211 6.04 -3.47 -7.98
C VAL A 211 4.88 -3.61 -8.96
N ALA A 212 5.12 -4.01 -10.21
CA ALA A 212 4.06 -4.26 -11.19
C ALA A 212 3.15 -5.42 -10.76
N THR A 213 3.71 -6.49 -10.19
CA THR A 213 2.93 -7.61 -9.63
C THR A 213 2.04 -7.12 -8.49
N SER A 214 2.60 -6.31 -7.58
CA SER A 214 1.86 -5.70 -6.48
C SER A 214 0.73 -4.78 -6.95
N ALA A 215 0.84 -4.22 -8.16
CA ALA A 215 -0.14 -3.33 -8.79
C ALA A 215 -1.01 -4.02 -9.85
N ALA A 216 -0.94 -5.35 -9.98
CA ALA A 216 -1.65 -6.11 -10.99
C ALA A 216 -3.14 -6.28 -10.64
N PHE A 217 -3.88 -5.17 -10.68
CA PHE A 217 -5.29 -5.14 -10.30
C PHE A 217 -6.15 -6.05 -11.19
N PRO A 218 -6.92 -7.00 -10.61
CA PRO A 218 -7.70 -7.96 -11.38
C PRO A 218 -8.63 -7.32 -12.43
N GLY A 219 -8.61 -7.89 -13.64
CA GLY A 219 -9.37 -7.40 -14.79
C GLY A 219 -8.66 -6.31 -15.61
N VAL A 220 -7.91 -5.43 -14.95
CA VAL A 220 -7.11 -4.39 -15.63
C VAL A 220 -5.74 -4.90 -16.06
N PHE A 221 -5.09 -5.67 -15.18
CA PHE A 221 -3.79 -6.28 -15.40
C PHE A 221 -3.88 -7.80 -15.22
N ASP A 222 -2.94 -8.51 -15.84
CA ASP A 222 -2.88 -9.97 -15.80
C ASP A 222 -2.12 -10.42 -14.55
N SER A 223 -2.49 -11.56 -13.96
CA SER A 223 -1.67 -12.14 -12.89
C SER A 223 -0.28 -12.52 -13.40
N VAL A 224 0.72 -12.41 -12.54
CA VAL A 224 2.11 -12.76 -12.82
C VAL A 224 2.37 -14.18 -12.35
N THR A 225 2.89 -15.02 -13.24
CA THR A 225 3.10 -16.43 -12.96
C THR A 225 4.57 -16.69 -12.65
N PHE A 226 4.84 -17.17 -11.43
CA PHE A 226 6.16 -17.61 -11.01
C PHE A 226 6.20 -19.13 -10.90
N GLU A 227 7.29 -19.73 -11.38
CA GLU A 227 7.54 -21.14 -11.18
C GLU A 227 7.98 -21.40 -9.73
N ARG A 228 7.41 -22.45 -9.14
CA ARG A 228 7.85 -23.03 -7.88
C ARG A 228 8.75 -24.21 -8.21
N PHE A 229 10.06 -23.98 -8.16
CA PHE A 229 11.06 -25.01 -8.46
C PHE A 229 11.05 -26.05 -7.33
N ARG A 230 10.85 -27.33 -7.64
CA ARG A 230 10.99 -28.39 -6.63
C ARG A 230 12.38 -29.03 -6.73
N PRO A 231 13.15 -29.14 -5.64
CA PRO A 231 14.39 -29.90 -5.66
C PRO A 231 14.09 -31.34 -6.10
N LYS A 232 14.81 -31.86 -7.10
CA LYS A 232 14.57 -33.21 -7.65
C LYS A 232 14.68 -34.36 -6.61
N ASN A 233 15.23 -34.08 -5.42
CA ASN A 233 15.50 -35.07 -4.37
C ASN A 233 14.92 -34.73 -2.99
N SER A 234 13.98 -33.78 -2.88
CA SER A 234 13.36 -33.47 -1.56
C SER A 234 12.24 -34.46 -1.25
N PHE A 235 12.52 -35.44 -0.38
CA PHE A 235 11.49 -36.17 0.36
C PHE A 235 10.73 -35.16 1.24
N VAL A 236 9.48 -34.85 0.90
CA VAL A 236 8.58 -34.08 1.78
C VAL A 236 7.63 -35.09 2.44
N PRO A 237 7.77 -35.38 3.74
CA PRO A 237 6.94 -36.35 4.44
C PRO A 237 5.66 -35.68 4.94
N GLU A 238 4.84 -35.09 4.06
CA GLU A 238 3.49 -34.66 4.43
C GLU A 238 2.48 -35.03 3.34
N LEU A 239 1.55 -35.92 3.73
CA LEU A 239 0.37 -36.39 3.02
C LEU A 239 0.54 -36.75 1.54
N GLY A 240 1.10 -37.94 1.29
CA GLY A 240 0.68 -38.80 0.17
C GLY A 240 0.82 -38.24 -1.25
N SER A 241 1.55 -37.15 -1.48
CA SER A 241 1.78 -36.66 -2.83
C SER A 241 3.00 -37.37 -3.41
N GLU A 242 2.77 -38.26 -4.37
CA GLU A 242 3.79 -38.63 -5.35
C GLU A 242 4.49 -37.36 -5.84
N SER A 243 5.81 -37.41 -5.94
CA SER A 243 6.60 -36.34 -6.55
C SER A 243 6.10 -36.10 -7.97
N ARG A 244 5.16 -35.16 -8.15
CA ARG A 244 4.71 -34.78 -9.50
C ARG A 244 5.91 -34.19 -10.22
N GLU A 245 6.39 -34.87 -11.25
CA GLU A 245 7.45 -34.41 -12.17
C GLU A 245 7.12 -33.07 -12.85
N SER A 246 5.86 -32.64 -12.79
CA SER A 246 5.38 -31.43 -13.45
C SER A 246 5.74 -30.16 -12.67
N PRO A 247 6.18 -29.09 -13.36
CA PRO A 247 6.41 -27.79 -12.73
C PRO A 247 5.12 -27.27 -12.09
N SER A 248 5.24 -26.72 -10.88
CA SER A 248 4.15 -26.04 -10.19
C SER A 248 4.33 -24.53 -10.29
N TYR A 249 3.23 -23.80 -10.35
CA TYR A 249 3.26 -22.35 -10.52
C TYR A 249 2.43 -21.67 -9.43
N VAL A 250 2.82 -20.46 -9.05
CA VAL A 250 2.01 -19.53 -8.26
C VAL A 250 1.56 -18.38 -9.16
N HIS A 251 0.33 -17.93 -8.97
CA HIS A 251 -0.26 -16.84 -9.75
C HIS A 251 -0.49 -15.65 -8.83
N LEU A 252 0.38 -14.65 -8.95
CA LEU A 252 0.42 -13.49 -8.08
C LEU A 252 -0.32 -12.32 -8.73
N PHE A 253 -1.15 -11.61 -7.97
CA PHE A 253 -1.81 -10.39 -8.40
C PHE A 253 -1.75 -9.33 -7.30
N ASP A 254 -2.44 -8.19 -7.50
CA ASP A 254 -2.41 -7.03 -6.60
C ASP A 254 -2.47 -7.42 -5.11
N GLY A 255 -1.53 -6.88 -4.33
CA GLY A 255 -1.41 -7.17 -2.88
C GLY A 255 -2.59 -6.66 -2.06
N GLY A 256 -3.41 -5.76 -2.62
CA GLY A 256 -4.54 -5.15 -1.96
C GLY A 256 -5.63 -6.13 -1.53
N ALA A 257 -5.69 -7.30 -2.18
CA ALA A 257 -6.67 -8.33 -1.83
C ALA A 257 -6.35 -9.01 -0.50
N ALA A 258 -5.07 -9.27 -0.23
CA ALA A 258 -4.62 -9.91 1.00
C ALA A 258 -4.30 -8.90 2.12
N ASP A 259 -3.68 -7.77 1.79
CA ASP A 259 -3.37 -6.69 2.74
C ASP A 259 -3.26 -5.35 2.02
N ASN A 260 -4.35 -4.57 2.00
CA ASN A 260 -4.40 -3.28 1.32
C ASN A 260 -3.52 -2.19 1.95
N LEU A 261 -3.22 -2.28 3.25
CA LEU A 261 -2.39 -1.30 3.95
C LEU A 261 -0.91 -1.70 3.97
N GLY A 262 -0.59 -2.99 3.81
CA GLY A 262 0.76 -3.54 3.91
C GLY A 262 1.26 -3.67 5.36
N VAL A 263 0.36 -3.58 6.35
CA VAL A 263 0.71 -3.57 7.79
C VAL A 263 0.91 -4.96 8.36
N GLU A 264 0.24 -5.98 7.84
CA GLU A 264 0.33 -7.33 8.37
C GLU A 264 1.72 -7.92 8.09
N THR A 265 2.27 -7.66 6.90
CA THR A 265 3.66 -7.97 6.57
C THR A 265 4.63 -7.37 7.57
N LEU A 266 4.38 -6.15 8.05
CA LEU A 266 5.25 -5.51 9.03
C LEU A 266 5.08 -6.11 10.42
N TRP A 267 3.93 -6.68 10.79
CA TRP A 267 3.81 -7.44 12.04
C TRP A 267 4.67 -8.70 12.00
N ASP A 268 4.64 -9.45 10.90
CA ASP A 268 5.45 -10.67 10.71
C ASP A 268 6.95 -10.33 10.78
N VAL A 269 7.35 -9.27 10.07
CA VAL A 269 8.74 -8.81 10.01
C VAL A 269 9.18 -8.27 11.38
N ALA A 270 8.33 -7.51 12.08
CA ALA A 270 8.65 -7.00 13.41
C ALA A 270 8.85 -8.14 14.41
N LEU A 271 7.98 -9.15 14.44
CA LEU A 271 8.16 -10.33 15.29
C LEU A 271 9.51 -10.99 15.03
N THR A 272 9.81 -11.23 13.75
CA THR A 272 11.03 -11.90 13.31
C THR A 272 12.28 -11.07 13.64
N GLN A 273 12.26 -9.77 13.37
CA GLN A 273 13.42 -8.88 13.57
C GLN A 273 13.66 -8.57 15.04
N LEU A 274 12.62 -8.49 15.88
CA LEU A 274 12.76 -8.16 17.30
C LEU A 274 13.08 -9.38 18.17
N TYR A 275 12.49 -10.54 17.86
CA TYR A 275 12.55 -11.70 18.75
C TYR A 275 13.05 -12.99 18.08
N GLY A 276 13.24 -12.99 16.76
CA GLY A 276 13.58 -14.19 16.00
C GLY A 276 12.36 -15.10 15.75
N ASN A 277 12.56 -16.15 14.96
CA ASN A 277 11.50 -17.11 14.63
C ASN A 277 11.25 -18.13 15.74
N ASP A 278 12.32 -18.54 16.41
CA ASP A 278 12.31 -19.59 17.42
C ASP A 278 12.77 -19.01 18.77
N MET A 279 11.93 -19.14 19.79
CA MET A 279 12.16 -18.61 21.13
C MET A 279 12.36 -19.75 22.13
N ALA A 280 13.39 -19.66 22.98
CA ALA A 280 13.59 -20.62 24.07
C ALA A 280 12.51 -20.48 25.16
N VAL A 281 12.06 -19.25 25.43
CA VAL A 281 11.02 -18.92 26.41
C VAL A 281 10.08 -17.91 25.78
N VAL A 282 8.78 -18.20 25.81
CA VAL A 282 7.74 -17.31 25.28
C VAL A 282 7.22 -16.43 26.42
N PRO A 283 7.49 -15.11 26.42
CA PRO A 283 6.94 -14.21 27.42
C PRO A 283 5.42 -14.03 27.23
N PRO A 284 4.67 -13.67 28.29
CA PRO A 284 3.22 -13.44 28.20
C PRO A 284 2.85 -12.27 27.29
N ARG A 285 3.78 -11.32 27.09
CA ARG A 285 3.67 -10.19 26.16
C ARG A 285 5.04 -9.93 25.54
N LEU A 286 5.05 -9.63 24.25
CA LEU A 286 6.22 -9.27 23.47
C LEU A 286 6.26 -7.74 23.33
N ASN A 287 6.75 -7.08 24.38
CA ASN A 287 6.78 -5.61 24.49
C ASN A 287 8.08 -5.06 25.07
N SER A 288 9.12 -5.89 25.20
CA SER A 288 10.41 -5.48 25.77
C SER A 288 11.25 -4.65 24.79
N LYS A 289 10.87 -4.61 23.51
CA LYS A 289 11.57 -3.88 22.45
C LYS A 289 10.61 -2.94 21.73
N PRO A 290 11.00 -1.68 21.44
CA PRO A 290 10.14 -0.72 20.75
C PRO A 290 9.73 -1.21 19.35
N PHE A 291 8.43 -1.15 19.07
CA PHE A 291 7.85 -1.44 17.77
C PHE A 291 7.00 -0.25 17.31
N ILE A 292 7.48 0.45 16.28
CA ILE A 292 6.79 1.58 15.66
C ILE A 292 6.30 1.16 14.27
N LEU A 293 5.02 1.40 14.01
CA LEU A 293 4.36 1.14 12.74
C LEU A 293 3.77 2.44 12.20
N ILE A 294 4.20 2.88 11.02
CA ILE A 294 3.67 4.06 10.35
C ILE A 294 2.87 3.59 9.15
N ALA A 295 1.55 3.76 9.19
CA ALA A 295 0.66 3.37 8.10
C ALA A 295 0.26 4.61 7.29
N ILE A 296 0.84 4.75 6.09
CA ILE A 296 0.48 5.80 5.12
C ILE A 296 -0.63 5.27 4.23
N ASP A 297 -1.79 5.90 4.34
CA ASP A 297 -3.05 5.43 3.79
C ASP A 297 -3.65 6.43 2.82
N ALA A 298 -3.59 6.08 1.54
CA ALA A 298 -4.13 6.88 0.44
C ALA A 298 -5.59 6.52 0.11
N ASN A 299 -6.29 5.83 1.01
CA ASN A 299 -7.71 5.55 0.83
C ASN A 299 -8.55 6.81 0.94
N ALA A 300 -9.44 7.00 -0.01
CA ALA A 300 -10.45 8.05 0.01
C ALA A 300 -11.84 7.38 0.13
N PRO A 301 -12.49 7.45 1.31
CA PRO A 301 -13.88 7.04 1.42
C PRO A 301 -14.70 7.81 0.37
N ASN A 302 -15.54 7.10 -0.38
CA ASN A 302 -16.46 7.61 -1.40
C ASN A 302 -15.95 7.74 -2.84
N SER A 303 -14.74 7.29 -3.22
CA SER A 303 -14.43 7.22 -4.67
C SER A 303 -15.28 6.17 -5.41
N SER A 304 -15.72 5.13 -4.71
CA SER A 304 -16.58 4.05 -5.22
C SER A 304 -18.04 4.14 -4.72
N ALA A 305 -18.30 4.74 -3.55
CA ALA A 305 -19.68 4.95 -3.06
C ALA A 305 -20.41 6.14 -3.72
N VAL A 306 -19.73 6.95 -4.55
CA VAL A 306 -20.37 7.96 -5.41
C VAL A 306 -21.25 7.32 -6.49
N PHE A 307 -21.01 6.06 -6.86
CA PHE A 307 -21.82 5.35 -7.85
C PHE A 307 -23.22 4.96 -7.34
N GLU A 308 -23.47 4.99 -6.02
CA GLU A 308 -24.80 4.70 -5.47
C GLU A 308 -25.79 5.88 -5.67
N LYS A 309 -25.29 7.08 -5.95
CA LYS A 309 -26.12 8.31 -6.08
C LYS A 309 -25.98 9.06 -7.41
N MET A 310 -25.07 8.66 -8.29
CA MET A 310 -25.08 9.12 -9.69
C MET A 310 -25.84 8.12 -10.53
N SER A 311 -26.69 8.60 -11.45
CA SER A 311 -27.31 7.72 -12.44
C SER A 311 -26.24 6.86 -13.10
N ASP A 312 -26.50 5.57 -13.23
CA ASP A 312 -25.62 4.61 -13.89
C ASP A 312 -25.41 5.02 -15.36
N GLU A 313 -24.45 5.91 -15.61
CA GLU A 313 -24.06 6.40 -16.94
C GLU A 313 -23.21 5.33 -17.64
N ARG A 314 -23.80 4.16 -17.88
CA ARG A 314 -23.15 3.09 -18.65
C ARG A 314 -22.83 3.61 -20.04
N GLN A 315 -21.55 3.70 -20.36
CA GLN A 315 -21.11 3.95 -21.71
C GLN A 315 -21.21 2.67 -22.55
N PRO A 316 -21.29 2.75 -23.88
CA PRO A 316 -21.36 1.57 -24.75
C PRO A 316 -20.22 0.56 -24.52
N LEU A 317 -19.05 1.02 -24.07
CA LEU A 317 -17.89 0.19 -23.71
C LEU A 317 -18.09 -0.60 -22.40
N ASP A 318 -19.01 -0.19 -21.52
CA ASP A 318 -19.32 -0.90 -20.27
C ASP A 318 -20.13 -2.20 -20.50
N ARG A 319 -20.60 -2.43 -21.73
CA ARG A 319 -21.08 -3.75 -22.18
C ARG A 319 -19.94 -4.73 -22.47
N ILE A 320 -18.73 -4.23 -22.68
CA ILE A 320 -17.53 -5.02 -23.01
C ILE A 320 -16.67 -5.24 -21.76
N PHE A 321 -16.59 -4.24 -20.86
CA PHE A 321 -15.88 -4.32 -19.58
C PHE A 321 -16.85 -4.26 -18.40
N ASN A 322 -16.98 -5.35 -17.66
CA ASN A 322 -17.89 -5.43 -16.53
C ASN A 322 -17.34 -4.67 -15.30
N LYS A 323 -17.82 -3.44 -15.09
CA LYS A 323 -17.47 -2.61 -13.93
C LYS A 323 -17.78 -3.26 -12.58
N ASN A 324 -18.76 -4.17 -12.51
CA ASN A 324 -19.13 -4.85 -11.26
C ASN A 324 -17.98 -5.70 -10.68
N ILE A 325 -17.08 -6.22 -11.53
CA ILE A 325 -15.91 -6.99 -11.05
C ILE A 325 -14.97 -6.06 -10.28
N TYR A 326 -14.78 -4.83 -10.75
CA TYR A 326 -13.93 -3.85 -10.07
C TYR A 326 -14.55 -3.42 -8.75
N ASP A 327 -15.86 -3.16 -8.72
CA ASP A 327 -16.57 -2.78 -7.49
C ASP A 327 -16.50 -3.91 -6.45
N ALA A 328 -16.63 -5.17 -6.87
CA ALA A 328 -16.51 -6.32 -5.97
C ALA A 328 -15.09 -6.45 -5.39
N VAL A 329 -14.06 -6.28 -6.21
CA VAL A 329 -12.66 -6.34 -5.76
C VAL A 329 -12.34 -5.17 -4.81
N ASP A 330 -12.76 -3.96 -5.15
CA ASP A 330 -12.61 -2.78 -4.29
C ASP A 330 -13.32 -2.94 -2.94
N ALA A 331 -14.51 -3.55 -2.93
CA ALA A 331 -15.24 -3.84 -1.70
C ALA A 331 -14.47 -4.82 -0.79
N LEU A 332 -13.84 -5.85 -1.36
CA LEU A 332 -12.98 -6.77 -0.61
C LEU A 332 -11.77 -6.04 -0.03
N PHE A 333 -11.12 -5.17 -0.80
CA PHE A 333 -9.94 -4.41 -0.34
C PHE A 333 -10.32 -3.48 0.82
N SER A 334 -11.47 -2.81 0.70
CA SER A 334 -12.01 -1.93 1.73
C SER A 334 -12.30 -2.67 3.04
N ARG A 335 -12.84 -3.90 2.94
CA ARG A 335 -13.04 -4.76 4.11
C ARG A 335 -11.71 -5.11 4.78
N GLN A 336 -10.72 -5.60 4.04
CA GLN A 336 -9.42 -5.98 4.58
C GLN A 336 -8.74 -4.79 5.28
N ARG A 337 -8.75 -3.62 4.64
CA ARG A 337 -8.27 -2.36 5.23
C ARG A 337 -8.95 -2.07 6.58
N LYS A 338 -10.29 -2.16 6.64
CA LYS A 338 -11.05 -1.87 7.86
C LYS A 338 -10.68 -2.84 8.99
N GLU A 339 -10.54 -4.13 8.70
CA GLU A 339 -10.14 -5.15 9.67
C GLU A 339 -8.74 -4.82 10.24
N ASN A 340 -7.79 -4.43 9.39
CA ASN A 340 -6.44 -4.06 9.81
C ASN A 340 -6.40 -2.77 10.66
N LEU A 341 -7.19 -1.76 10.32
CA LEU A 341 -7.35 -0.57 11.17
C LEU A 341 -7.92 -0.91 12.56
N VAL A 342 -8.89 -1.83 12.62
CA VAL A 342 -9.46 -2.30 13.90
C VAL A 342 -8.39 -3.01 14.73
N LYS A 343 -7.60 -3.91 14.12
CA LYS A 343 -6.49 -4.62 14.80
C LYS A 343 -5.43 -3.65 15.36
N MET A 344 -5.17 -2.53 14.68
CA MET A 344 -4.28 -1.46 15.16
C MET A 344 -4.93 -0.51 16.19
N GLY A 345 -6.18 -0.75 16.60
CA GLY A 345 -6.87 0.05 17.62
C GLY A 345 -7.52 1.34 17.12
N PHE A 346 -7.70 1.48 15.81
CA PHE A 346 -8.33 2.64 15.17
C PHE A 346 -9.86 2.47 14.90
N GLY A 347 -10.47 1.31 15.21
CA GLY A 347 -11.87 1.00 14.86
C GLY A 347 -12.93 1.86 15.57
N GLN A 348 -14.20 2.00 15.11
CA GLN A 348 -14.84 1.94 13.78
C GLN A 348 -15.68 3.24 13.64
N ALA A 349 -15.78 3.83 12.44
CA ALA A 349 -17.03 4.50 12.07
C ALA A 349 -18.11 3.40 11.95
N ARG A 350 -19.08 3.38 12.87
CA ARG A 350 -20.18 2.39 12.91
C ARG A 350 -20.83 2.25 11.53
N PHE A 351 -20.95 1.02 11.04
CA PHE A 351 -21.80 0.70 9.88
C PHE A 351 -23.31 0.75 10.23
N ASP A 352 -23.68 0.67 11.52
CA ASP A 352 -25.08 0.57 11.95
C ASP A 352 -25.78 1.91 12.24
N THR A 353 -25.31 3.03 11.69
CA THR A 353 -26.05 4.30 11.79
C THR A 353 -25.77 5.26 10.64
N ILE A 354 -25.53 4.71 9.46
CA ILE A 354 -25.86 5.41 8.23
C ILE A 354 -27.21 4.84 7.82
N THR A 355 -28.26 5.25 8.54
CA THR A 355 -29.62 5.11 7.99
C THR A 355 -29.58 5.76 6.62
N HIS A 356 -30.16 5.09 5.63
CA HIS A 356 -30.27 5.52 4.24
C HIS A 356 -30.99 6.88 4.05
N GLU A 357 -31.39 7.53 5.14
CA GLU A 357 -32.05 8.81 5.21
C GLU A 357 -31.31 9.67 6.26
N ASN A 358 -30.98 10.90 5.90
CA ASN A 358 -30.21 11.91 6.66
C ASN A 358 -28.67 11.90 6.50
N PHE A 359 -28.22 12.01 5.25
CA PHE A 359 -26.86 12.49 4.89
C PHE A 359 -26.68 14.02 5.07
N GLY A 360 -27.55 14.67 5.85
CA GLY A 360 -27.57 16.12 6.08
C GLY A 360 -27.16 16.56 7.49
N ASP A 361 -26.85 15.61 8.39
CA ASP A 361 -26.51 15.93 9.78
C ASP A 361 -25.15 15.32 10.18
N LEU A 362 -24.06 15.87 9.63
CA LEU A 362 -22.69 15.59 10.10
C LEU A 362 -22.27 16.55 11.23
N SER A 363 -23.21 17.33 11.79
CA SER A 363 -22.93 18.25 12.91
C SER A 363 -22.49 17.52 14.20
N GLN A 364 -22.69 16.19 14.27
CA GLN A 364 -22.29 15.38 15.43
C GLN A 364 -21.25 14.27 15.16
N LYS A 365 -20.76 14.05 13.93
CA LYS A 365 -19.93 12.86 13.63
C LYS A 365 -18.76 13.07 12.65
N PHE A 366 -18.09 14.22 12.66
CA PHE A 366 -16.64 14.15 12.39
C PHE A 366 -16.02 13.44 13.60
N VAL A 367 -15.94 12.13 13.50
CA VAL A 367 -15.28 11.32 14.52
C VAL A 367 -13.87 11.87 14.65
N LYS A 368 -13.51 12.33 15.85
CA LYS A 368 -12.13 12.61 16.24
C LYS A 368 -11.38 11.27 16.15
N GLY A 369 -11.02 10.88 14.94
CA GLY A 369 -10.35 9.62 14.66
C GLY A 369 -9.06 9.57 15.44
N LYS A 370 -8.82 8.46 16.14
CA LYS A 370 -7.49 8.20 16.71
C LYS A 370 -6.53 8.06 15.53
N ARG A 371 -5.46 8.84 15.53
CA ARG A 371 -4.39 8.77 14.51
C ARG A 371 -3.16 8.06 15.02
N THR A 372 -2.98 8.06 16.33
CA THR A 372 -2.02 7.23 17.02
C THR A 372 -2.74 6.25 17.93
N SER A 373 -2.15 5.06 18.09
CA SER A 373 -2.73 4.00 18.89
C SER A 373 -1.65 3.04 19.36
N ALA A 374 -1.71 2.64 20.63
CA ALA A 374 -1.02 1.44 21.09
C ALA A 374 -1.86 0.23 20.70
N PHE A 375 -1.24 -0.78 20.09
CA PHE A 375 -1.92 -1.98 19.61
C PHE A 375 -1.23 -3.24 20.11
N ALA A 376 -1.96 -4.34 20.09
CA ALA A 376 -1.47 -5.65 20.52
C ALA A 376 -2.01 -6.72 19.58
N ILE A 377 -1.15 -7.27 18.72
CA ILE A 377 -1.52 -8.32 17.76
C ILE A 377 -1.31 -9.69 18.41
N PRO A 378 -2.28 -10.62 18.30
CA PRO A 378 -2.09 -11.97 18.80
C PRO A 378 -0.93 -12.67 18.09
N VAL A 379 -0.11 -13.36 18.87
CA VAL A 379 0.98 -14.22 18.37
C VAL A 379 0.79 -15.61 18.95
N LEU A 380 0.93 -16.62 18.08
CA LEU A 380 0.77 -18.01 18.42
C LEU A 380 2.13 -18.70 18.34
N CYS A 381 2.54 -19.33 19.44
CA CYS A 381 3.83 -19.99 19.54
C CYS A 381 3.63 -21.51 19.71
N ARG A 382 4.24 -22.29 18.81
CA ARG A 382 4.12 -23.75 18.75
C ARG A 382 5.46 -24.41 19.11
N PRO A 383 5.49 -25.51 19.87
CA PRO A 383 6.73 -26.25 20.12
C PRO A 383 7.43 -26.66 18.81
N HIS A 384 8.72 -26.35 18.68
CA HIS A 384 9.55 -26.69 17.53
C HIS A 384 10.99 -26.95 17.98
N LEU A 385 11.48 -28.19 17.82
CA LEU A 385 12.87 -28.59 18.10
C LEU A 385 13.41 -28.15 19.48
N GLY A 386 12.59 -28.27 20.54
CA GLY A 386 12.98 -27.87 21.90
C GLY A 386 12.90 -26.36 22.18
N GLN A 387 12.42 -25.58 21.21
CA GLN A 387 12.08 -24.17 21.31
C GLN A 387 10.61 -23.95 20.93
N TYR A 388 10.20 -22.70 20.77
CA TYR A 388 8.87 -22.32 20.30
C TYR A 388 8.96 -21.48 19.03
N ARG A 389 8.35 -21.94 17.94
CA ARG A 389 8.19 -21.16 16.72
C ARG A 389 6.96 -20.28 16.82
N CYS A 390 7.12 -18.98 16.64
CA CYS A 390 6.03 -18.00 16.79
C CYS A 390 5.59 -17.39 15.46
N GLU A 391 4.28 -17.27 15.26
CA GLU A 391 3.65 -16.71 14.07
C GLU A 391 2.58 -15.69 14.47
N VAL A 392 2.45 -14.59 13.71
CA VAL A 392 1.45 -13.54 13.97
C VAL A 392 0.09 -13.96 13.42
N ASP A 393 -0.98 -13.61 14.13
CA ASP A 393 -2.38 -13.72 13.68
C ASP A 393 -2.78 -15.09 13.13
N ALA A 394 -2.18 -16.15 13.68
CA ALA A 394 -2.57 -17.52 13.36
C ALA A 394 -3.96 -17.83 13.94
N ALA A 395 -4.70 -18.71 13.25
CA ALA A 395 -6.03 -19.19 13.61
C ALA A 395 -6.11 -19.81 15.02
N ASP A 396 -7.28 -20.32 15.39
CA ASP A 396 -7.54 -20.87 16.73
C ASP A 396 -6.43 -21.82 17.22
N PRO A 397 -5.97 -21.67 18.47
CA PRO A 397 -4.85 -22.43 19.00
C PRO A 397 -5.21 -23.91 19.08
N LEU A 398 -4.36 -24.76 18.50
CA LEU A 398 -4.40 -26.20 18.77
C LEU A 398 -3.89 -26.48 20.20
N PRO A 399 -4.25 -27.62 20.82
CA PRO A 399 -3.77 -28.00 22.14
C PRO A 399 -2.23 -27.95 22.25
N GLY A 400 -1.71 -27.33 23.32
CA GLY A 400 -0.27 -27.22 23.58
C GLY A 400 0.41 -25.97 22.99
N GLN A 401 -0.33 -25.10 22.32
CA GLN A 401 0.20 -23.84 21.79
C GLN A 401 0.09 -22.71 22.83
N ILE A 402 1.11 -21.84 22.87
CA ILE A 402 1.15 -20.68 23.77
C ILE A 402 0.64 -19.46 23.01
N ARG A 403 -0.28 -18.71 23.63
CA ARG A 403 -0.75 -17.43 23.10
C ARG A 403 -0.04 -16.29 23.81
N THR A 404 0.56 -15.40 23.03
CA THR A 404 1.15 -14.14 23.48
C THR A 404 0.65 -12.99 22.61
N ARG A 405 1.15 -11.78 22.82
CA ARG A 405 0.79 -10.59 22.03
C ARG A 405 2.03 -9.78 21.71
N LEU A 406 2.17 -9.38 20.45
CA LEU A 406 3.14 -8.39 20.00
C LEU A 406 2.54 -7.00 20.19
N GLU A 407 3.14 -6.21 21.08
CA GLU A 407 2.67 -4.85 21.37
C GLU A 407 3.53 -3.83 20.62
N GLY A 408 2.88 -2.77 20.14
CA GLY A 408 3.54 -1.70 19.39
C GLY A 408 2.76 -0.41 19.38
N PHE A 409 3.36 0.62 18.79
CA PHE A 409 2.77 1.92 18.56
C PHE A 409 2.51 2.13 17.07
N ALA A 410 1.28 2.49 16.71
CA ALA A 410 0.90 2.79 15.34
C ALA A 410 0.64 4.30 15.17
N TRP A 411 1.12 4.86 14.08
CA TRP A 411 0.72 6.17 13.55
C TRP A 411 0.07 5.97 12.17
N HIS A 412 -1.22 6.27 12.07
CA HIS A 412 -2.01 6.23 10.85
C HIS A 412 -2.07 7.63 10.22
N ILE A 413 -1.50 7.75 9.02
CA ILE A 413 -1.44 8.98 8.23
C ILE A 413 -2.36 8.78 7.04
N SER A 414 -3.59 9.30 7.11
CA SER A 414 -4.64 9.03 6.11
C SER A 414 -5.16 10.29 5.45
N ILE A 415 -5.29 10.27 4.11
CA ILE A 415 -5.76 11.44 3.33
C ILE A 415 -7.18 11.90 3.69
N ASP A 416 -8.01 11.01 4.24
CA ASP A 416 -9.38 11.31 4.64
C ASP A 416 -9.48 12.00 6.02
N GLN A 417 -8.37 12.21 6.70
CA GLN A 417 -8.31 12.81 8.04
C GLN A 417 -7.84 14.28 8.05
N ILE A 418 -7.57 14.90 6.89
CA ILE A 418 -7.03 16.27 6.79
C ILE A 418 -7.95 17.31 7.48
N ALA A 419 -9.25 17.29 7.19
CA ALA A 419 -10.25 18.19 7.75
C ALA A 419 -10.49 17.94 9.24
N SER A 420 -10.09 16.78 9.79
CA SER A 420 -10.14 16.55 11.23
C SER A 420 -9.11 17.40 12.00
N LEU A 421 -8.00 17.81 11.35
CA LEU A 421 -7.10 18.86 11.89
C LEU A 421 -7.82 20.20 11.91
N ALA A 422 -8.56 20.53 10.85
CA ALA A 422 -9.28 21.79 10.69
C ALA A 422 -10.36 22.02 11.75
N LEU A 423 -10.96 20.95 12.29
CA LEU A 423 -11.99 21.04 13.34
C LEU A 423 -11.41 21.35 14.72
N ARG A 424 -10.15 20.99 14.98
CA ARG A 424 -9.48 21.31 16.25
C ARG A 424 -9.21 22.81 16.41
N LEU A 425 -9.22 23.56 15.29
CA LEU A 425 -9.11 25.03 15.29
C LEU A 425 -10.40 25.73 15.77
N SER A 426 -11.53 25.01 15.95
CA SER A 426 -12.84 25.61 16.25
C SER A 426 -13.20 25.68 17.74
N SER A 427 -12.35 25.22 18.66
CA SER A 427 -12.69 25.06 20.09
C SER A 427 -12.23 26.20 21.01
N GLY A 428 -12.00 27.41 20.50
CA GLY A 428 -11.65 28.59 21.30
C GLY A 428 -12.44 29.83 20.88
N ASP A 429 -13.11 30.45 21.84
CA ASP A 429 -13.87 31.71 21.87
C ASP A 429 -14.32 32.37 20.54
N ALA A 430 -15.62 32.66 20.50
CA ALA A 430 -16.41 33.14 19.36
C ALA A 430 -16.04 34.52 18.77
N GLN A 431 -14.88 35.10 19.15
CA GLN A 431 -14.35 36.34 18.56
C GLN A 431 -12.99 36.17 17.88
N VAL A 432 -12.36 34.99 17.93
CA VAL A 432 -11.00 34.78 17.40
C VAL A 432 -10.99 34.37 15.92
N ASP A 433 -10.73 35.39 15.11
CA ASP A 433 -9.78 35.43 13.99
C ASP A 433 -10.22 34.87 12.62
N ILE A 434 -10.43 35.79 11.67
CA ILE A 434 -10.71 35.53 10.25
C ILE A 434 -9.68 34.55 9.67
N ALA A 435 -8.42 34.66 10.09
CA ALA A 435 -7.33 33.78 9.66
C ALA A 435 -7.61 32.29 9.93
N ARG A 436 -8.17 31.95 11.10
CA ARG A 436 -8.52 30.56 11.44
C ARG A 436 -9.67 30.01 10.59
N LYS A 437 -10.62 30.88 10.23
CA LYS A 437 -11.71 30.51 9.30
C LYS A 437 -11.18 30.23 7.90
N GLU A 438 -10.25 31.07 7.42
CA GLU A 438 -9.60 30.88 6.13
C GLU A 438 -8.76 29.60 6.09
N GLU A 439 -8.00 29.32 7.15
CA GLU A 439 -7.22 28.10 7.31
C GLU A 439 -8.11 26.85 7.30
N ARG A 440 -9.20 26.87 8.08
CA ARG A 440 -10.18 25.77 8.08
C ARG A 440 -10.75 25.54 6.68
N ALA A 441 -11.13 26.60 5.98
CA ALA A 441 -11.65 26.51 4.61
C ALA A 441 -10.60 25.94 3.65
N ALA A 442 -9.33 26.34 3.77
CA ALA A 442 -8.24 25.81 2.97
C ALA A 442 -8.02 24.31 3.18
N LEU A 443 -8.03 23.84 4.42
CA LEU A 443 -7.88 22.41 4.76
C LEU A 443 -9.04 21.56 4.24
N VAL A 444 -10.28 22.06 4.30
CA VAL A 444 -11.44 21.37 3.71
C VAL A 444 -11.32 21.27 2.19
N LYS A 445 -10.87 22.34 1.52
CA LYS A 445 -10.62 22.33 0.07
C LYS A 445 -9.51 21.34 -0.30
N LEU A 446 -8.42 21.34 0.46
CA LEU A 446 -7.32 20.38 0.31
C LEU A 446 -7.81 18.94 0.47
N GLN A 447 -8.59 18.64 1.51
CA GLN A 447 -9.14 17.29 1.70
C GLN A 447 -9.94 16.86 0.48
N ARG A 448 -10.88 17.69 0.01
CA ARG A 448 -11.72 17.36 -1.16
C ARG A 448 -10.90 17.10 -2.41
N LEU A 449 -9.88 17.90 -2.67
CA LEU A 449 -9.01 17.74 -3.84
C LEU A 449 -8.16 16.47 -3.75
N ALA A 450 -7.59 16.18 -2.58
CA ALA A 450 -6.80 14.98 -2.34
C ALA A 450 -7.67 13.70 -2.44
N THR A 451 -8.84 13.67 -1.79
CA THR A 451 -9.69 12.47 -1.74
C THR A 451 -10.42 12.20 -3.06
N GLN A 452 -10.75 13.22 -3.85
CA GLN A 452 -11.39 13.04 -5.16
C GLN A 452 -10.40 12.77 -6.31
N THR A 453 -9.10 12.70 -6.02
CA THR A 453 -8.12 12.15 -6.97
C THR A 453 -8.45 10.68 -7.22
N LYS A 454 -8.54 10.24 -8.49
CA LYS A 454 -9.00 8.89 -8.85
C LYS A 454 -7.95 7.82 -8.55
N THR A 455 -8.43 6.63 -8.21
CA THR A 455 -7.61 5.41 -8.04
C THR A 455 -7.27 4.83 -9.41
N HIS A 456 -6.20 5.30 -10.05
CA HIS A 456 -5.81 4.86 -11.39
C HIS A 456 -4.29 4.97 -11.57
N LEU A 457 -3.65 4.18 -12.45
CA LEU A 457 -2.21 4.32 -12.79
C LEU A 457 -1.93 5.50 -13.77
N LYS A 458 -2.78 6.51 -13.68
CA LYS A 458 -2.65 7.83 -14.31
C LYS A 458 -3.19 8.83 -13.30
N LEU A 459 -2.42 9.87 -13.01
CA LEU A 459 -2.88 10.90 -12.09
C LEU A 459 -4.04 11.68 -12.71
N THR A 460 -5.25 11.38 -12.27
CA THR A 460 -6.51 11.98 -12.73
C THR A 460 -7.41 12.23 -11.54
N GLY A 461 -8.40 13.12 -11.69
CA GLY A 461 -9.18 13.59 -10.56
C GLY A 461 -10.45 14.31 -11.02
N PRO A 462 -10.89 15.31 -10.26
CA PRO A 462 -12.06 16.12 -10.60
C PRO A 462 -11.89 16.89 -11.92
N GLU A 463 -13.01 17.34 -12.49
CA GLU A 463 -13.00 18.03 -13.80
C GLU A 463 -12.12 19.27 -13.79
N ASN A 464 -11.47 19.53 -14.93
CA ASN A 464 -10.53 20.63 -15.17
C ASN A 464 -9.28 20.65 -14.25
N CYS A 465 -9.08 19.65 -13.38
CA CYS A 465 -7.89 19.59 -12.54
C CYS A 465 -6.71 18.95 -13.29
N SER A 466 -5.63 19.70 -13.45
CA SER A 466 -4.39 19.19 -14.06
C SER A 466 -3.65 18.22 -13.11
N PRO A 467 -2.81 17.32 -13.64
CA PRO A 467 -1.96 16.46 -12.82
C PRO A 467 -1.09 17.24 -11.82
N ASP A 468 -0.62 18.44 -12.19
CA ASP A 468 0.19 19.30 -11.29
C ASP A 468 -0.61 19.79 -10.08
N VAL A 469 -1.88 20.15 -10.27
CA VAL A 469 -2.76 20.58 -9.18
C VAL A 469 -3.06 19.42 -8.25
N LEU A 470 -3.39 18.25 -8.80
CA LEU A 470 -3.67 17.03 -8.03
C LEU A 470 -2.44 16.59 -7.23
N GLN A 471 -1.26 16.57 -7.87
CA GLN A 471 -0.02 16.23 -7.21
C GLN A 471 0.29 17.23 -6.09
N SER A 472 0.19 18.54 -6.35
CA SER A 472 0.43 19.57 -5.33
C SER A 472 -0.50 19.42 -4.12
N ALA A 473 -1.75 19.02 -4.36
CA ALA A 473 -2.70 18.70 -3.29
C ALA A 473 -2.26 17.49 -2.47
N LEU A 474 -1.87 16.38 -3.08
CA LEU A 474 -1.40 15.19 -2.35
C LEU A 474 -0.13 15.48 -1.53
N TYR A 475 0.79 16.30 -2.06
CA TYR A 475 2.00 16.68 -1.33
C TYR A 475 1.70 17.65 -0.18
N SER A 476 0.78 18.59 -0.38
CA SER A 476 0.32 19.46 0.70
C SER A 476 -0.43 18.67 1.79
N ALA A 477 -1.21 17.66 1.40
CA ALA A 477 -1.89 16.75 2.33
C ALA A 477 -0.89 16.00 3.21
N ALA A 478 0.15 15.42 2.63
CA ALA A 478 1.18 14.70 3.39
C ALA A 478 1.89 15.62 4.39
N ARG A 479 2.29 16.83 3.95
CA ARG A 479 2.89 17.84 4.82
C ARG A 479 1.99 18.17 6.01
N VAL A 480 0.72 18.45 5.76
CA VAL A 480 -0.25 18.80 6.81
C VAL A 480 -0.44 17.64 7.78
N LEU A 481 -0.60 16.41 7.29
CA LEU A 481 -0.85 15.24 8.14
C LEU A 481 0.38 14.80 8.95
N ILE A 482 1.59 15.17 8.52
CA ILE A 482 2.84 14.77 9.15
C ILE A 482 3.39 15.90 10.02
N LEU A 483 3.67 17.07 9.43
CA LEU A 483 4.35 18.17 10.14
C LEU A 483 3.39 18.98 11.01
N ASP A 484 2.18 19.25 10.52
CA ASP A 484 1.20 20.09 11.23
C ASP A 484 0.41 19.28 12.29
N ASP A 485 0.43 17.95 12.26
CA ASP A 485 -0.20 17.08 13.27
C ASP A 485 0.69 16.89 14.52
N GLU A 486 0.83 17.98 15.29
CA GLU A 486 1.65 18.00 16.51
C GLU A 486 1.26 16.89 17.50
N GLU A 487 -0.04 16.63 17.69
CA GLU A 487 -0.51 15.60 18.65
C GLU A 487 0.03 14.22 18.31
N SER A 488 -0.04 13.82 17.04
CA SER A 488 0.45 12.51 16.60
C SER A 488 1.98 12.44 16.64
N ARG A 489 2.67 13.50 16.20
CA ARG A 489 4.14 13.58 16.28
C ARG A 489 4.64 13.53 17.72
N PHE A 490 4.01 14.26 18.63
CA PHE A 490 4.41 14.30 20.02
C PHE A 490 4.13 12.96 20.70
N ALA A 491 3.01 12.30 20.40
CA ALA A 491 2.74 10.95 20.88
C ALA A 491 3.80 9.93 20.41
N LEU A 492 4.24 10.05 19.14
CA LEU A 492 5.36 9.25 18.63
C LEU A 492 6.66 9.56 19.38
N CYS A 493 6.98 10.85 19.58
CA CYS A 493 8.14 11.27 20.37
C CYS A 493 8.15 10.69 21.78
N ASP A 494 7.02 10.77 22.48
CA ASP A 494 6.89 10.25 23.84
C ASP A 494 7.12 8.74 23.88
N TYR A 495 6.61 8.02 22.88
CA TYR A 495 6.89 6.58 22.73
C TYR A 495 8.37 6.30 22.44
N MET A 496 9.00 7.09 21.56
CA MET A 496 10.42 6.93 21.22
C MET A 496 11.34 7.22 22.42
N LEU A 497 11.04 8.25 23.21
CA LEU A 497 11.74 8.56 24.46
C LEU A 497 11.61 7.42 25.48
N ALA A 498 10.37 6.95 25.71
CA ALA A 498 10.10 5.87 26.65
C ALA A 498 10.82 4.57 26.24
N GLY A 499 10.95 4.33 24.93
CA GLY A 499 11.68 3.21 24.35
C GLY A 499 13.19 3.42 24.20
N GLN A 500 13.75 4.53 24.68
CA GLN A 500 15.17 4.87 24.57
C GLN A 500 15.71 4.91 23.12
N LEU A 501 14.84 5.20 22.14
CA LEU A 501 15.21 5.37 20.73
C LEU A 501 15.85 6.73 20.45
N ILE A 502 15.48 7.72 21.27
CA ILE A 502 16.01 9.08 21.23
C ILE A 502 16.35 9.51 22.66
N ASN A 503 17.35 10.38 22.79
CA ASN A 503 17.79 10.92 24.08
C ASN A 503 17.21 12.32 24.35
N ASP A 504 16.68 12.97 23.32
CA ASP A 504 16.16 14.33 23.36
C ASP A 504 14.95 14.43 22.44
N ASP A 505 13.86 15.01 22.94
CA ASP A 505 12.63 15.22 22.19
C ASP A 505 12.52 16.61 21.56
N THR A 506 13.49 17.51 21.80
CA THR A 506 13.42 18.87 21.25
C THR A 506 13.32 18.89 19.73
N VAL A 507 14.06 18.01 19.06
CA VAL A 507 14.04 17.86 17.60
C VAL A 507 12.68 17.37 17.10
N CYS A 508 12.11 16.36 17.76
CA CYS A 508 10.90 15.71 17.25
C CYS A 508 9.61 16.43 17.72
N LYS A 509 9.68 17.20 18.83
CA LYS A 509 8.63 18.13 19.29
C LYS A 509 8.77 19.54 18.73
N GLN A 510 9.70 19.75 17.79
CA GLN A 510 9.82 21.01 17.07
C GLN A 510 8.50 21.37 16.39
N ARG A 511 8.10 22.64 16.50
CA ARG A 511 6.97 23.20 15.77
C ARG A 511 7.43 23.67 14.39
N TYR A 512 6.70 23.25 13.37
CA TYR A 512 6.93 23.68 12.00
C TYR A 512 6.04 24.88 11.69
N VAL A 513 6.53 25.79 10.84
CA VAL A 513 5.73 26.94 10.40
C VAL A 513 4.56 26.41 9.59
N HIS A 514 3.32 26.61 10.04
CA HIS A 514 2.14 26.21 9.28
C HIS A 514 2.09 26.96 7.94
N ALA A 515 1.95 26.22 6.83
CA ALA A 515 1.77 26.79 5.51
C ALA A 515 0.36 26.48 5.04
N VAL A 516 -0.50 27.51 4.99
CA VAL A 516 -1.89 27.35 4.54
C VAL A 516 -1.90 27.01 3.04
N PRO A 517 -2.39 25.83 2.64
CA PRO A 517 -2.43 25.43 1.23
C PRO A 517 -3.38 26.34 0.44
N ARG A 518 -2.98 26.81 -0.74
CA ARG A 518 -3.84 27.62 -1.62
C ARG A 518 -4.05 26.93 -2.95
N PHE A 519 -5.31 26.59 -3.25
CA PHE A 519 -5.73 25.98 -4.51
C PHE A 519 -6.88 26.77 -5.15
N ALA A 520 -6.79 27.02 -6.46
CA ALA A 520 -7.83 27.67 -7.24
C ALA A 520 -8.88 26.64 -7.69
N ILE A 521 -9.87 26.35 -6.83
CA ILE A 521 -10.99 25.46 -7.13
C ILE A 521 -12.33 26.19 -7.13
N GLU A 522 -13.19 25.82 -8.06
CA GLU A 522 -14.62 26.14 -8.08
C GLU A 522 -15.37 24.99 -7.40
N SER A 523 -16.10 25.31 -6.33
CA SER A 523 -17.21 24.48 -5.88
C SER A 523 -18.46 25.00 -6.55
N GLU A 524 -19.28 24.15 -7.17
CA GLU A 524 -20.65 24.54 -7.53
C GLU A 524 -21.30 25.20 -6.31
N ASP A 525 -21.86 26.38 -6.54
CA ASP A 525 -22.26 27.41 -5.57
C ASP A 525 -22.58 26.93 -4.14
N LEU A 526 -21.75 27.36 -3.18
CA LEU A 526 -22.18 27.62 -1.79
C LEU A 526 -22.90 28.98 -1.75
N GLN A 527 -24.01 29.13 -2.49
CA GLN A 527 -24.91 30.23 -2.22
C GLN A 527 -25.64 29.93 -0.90
N TYR A 528 -25.26 30.67 0.14
CA TYR A 528 -25.92 30.73 1.45
C TYR A 528 -25.92 29.46 2.33
N ARG A 529 -24.77 29.04 2.86
CA ARG A 529 -24.70 28.51 4.24
C ARG A 529 -23.40 28.94 4.93
N ASN A 530 -23.53 29.34 6.19
CA ASN A 530 -22.44 29.88 7.01
C ASN A 530 -21.23 28.93 7.02
N LEU A 531 -20.09 29.40 6.49
CA LEU A 531 -18.80 28.69 6.53
C LEU A 531 -18.34 28.35 7.97
N SER A 532 -18.96 28.93 9.00
CA SER A 532 -18.72 28.58 10.41
C SER A 532 -19.42 27.29 10.85
N SER A 533 -20.43 26.79 10.13
CA SER A 533 -21.23 25.61 10.50
C SER A 533 -21.00 24.36 9.62
N ASP A 534 -20.22 24.45 8.55
CA ASP A 534 -20.28 23.42 7.51
C ASP A 534 -19.21 22.33 7.65
N GLY A 535 -19.54 21.32 8.44
CA GLY A 535 -18.99 19.98 8.32
C GLY A 535 -19.60 19.17 7.15
N ASN A 536 -20.63 19.67 6.48
CA ASN A 536 -21.48 18.84 5.61
C ASN A 536 -21.03 18.67 4.13
N SER A 537 -19.80 18.99 3.73
CA SER A 537 -19.45 19.20 2.30
C SER A 537 -18.34 18.32 1.68
N VAL A 538 -17.86 17.27 2.37
CA VAL A 538 -16.71 16.45 1.89
C VAL A 538 -16.99 15.73 0.56
N ASN A 539 -18.27 15.45 0.25
CA ASN A 539 -18.66 14.65 -0.92
C ASN A 539 -19.18 15.46 -2.11
N VAL A 540 -19.20 16.78 -2.04
CA VAL A 540 -19.64 17.59 -3.18
C VAL A 540 -18.53 17.56 -4.24
N PRO A 541 -18.82 17.27 -5.52
CA PRO A 541 -17.84 17.35 -6.60
C PRO A 541 -17.17 18.72 -6.62
N ILE A 542 -15.86 18.76 -6.84
CA ILE A 542 -15.14 20.01 -7.10
C ILE A 542 -14.73 20.08 -8.56
N ARG A 543 -14.51 21.28 -9.07
CA ARG A 543 -13.86 21.49 -10.37
C ARG A 543 -12.70 22.46 -10.17
N CYS A 544 -11.59 22.28 -10.87
CA CYS A 544 -10.54 23.28 -10.86
C CYS A 544 -10.94 24.44 -11.80
N LYS A 545 -10.51 25.67 -11.46
CA LYS A 545 -10.68 26.81 -12.36
C LYS A 545 -9.90 26.55 -13.65
N LYS A 546 -10.51 26.89 -14.79
CA LYS A 546 -9.88 26.78 -16.11
C LYS A 546 -8.72 27.75 -16.27
#